data_AF-A0A8T5RQ88-F1
#
_entry.id   AF-A0A8T5RQ88-F1
#
_cell.length_a   1.000
_cell.length_b   1.000
_cell.length_c   1.000
_cell.angle_alpha   90.00
_cell.angle_beta   90.00
_cell.angle_gamma   90.00
#
_symmetry.space_group_name_H-M   'P 1'
#
loop_
_entity.id
_entity.type
_entity.pdbx_description
1 polymer ?
#
loop_
_entity_poly.entity_id
_entity_poly.type
_entity_poly.pdbx_seq_one_letter_code
_entity_poly.pdbx_strand_id
1 'polypeptide(L)'
;MSMNNLILITCRTIDQGVALEGGKTTRENVRAAAICAFDKDDFKKLDCLVGTPVKVVTDYGEVLVYSTISEEGPHPGIIFIPMGPWANQVVNPDSQSCGTPTYKGMKASVEAVPNARILGAVALINTLKEV
;
A
#
# COMPACT_ATOMS: atom_id res chain seq x y z
N MET A 1 10.67 -11.65 7.16
CA MET A 1 9.56 -12.60 6.88
C MET A 1 8.84 -12.13 5.62
N SER A 2 8.40 -13.05 4.77
CA SER A 2 7.75 -12.72 3.48
C SER A 2 6.50 -13.55 3.24
N MET A 3 5.51 -12.95 2.58
CA MET A 3 4.27 -13.58 2.16
C MET A 3 4.08 -13.40 0.64
N ASN A 4 3.62 -14.44 -0.03
CA ASN A 4 3.43 -14.48 -1.48
C ASN A 4 1.96 -14.79 -1.82
N ASN A 5 1.57 -14.62 -3.08
CA ASN A 5 0.23 -14.93 -3.60
C ASN A 5 -0.91 -14.18 -2.88
N LEU A 6 -0.63 -12.95 -2.44
CA LEU A 6 -1.63 -12.05 -1.89
C LEU A 6 -2.36 -11.31 -3.03
N ILE A 7 -3.57 -10.83 -2.76
CA ILE A 7 -4.35 -9.98 -3.65
C ILE A 7 -4.34 -8.55 -3.12
N LEU A 8 -3.73 -7.64 -3.85
CA LEU A 8 -3.74 -6.22 -3.56
C LEU A 8 -5.01 -5.56 -4.09
N ILE A 9 -5.69 -4.85 -3.19
CA ILE A 9 -6.77 -3.92 -3.51
C ILE A 9 -6.43 -2.51 -3.04
N THR A 10 -6.93 -1.52 -3.78
CA THR A 10 -6.79 -0.11 -3.43
C THR A 10 -8.15 0.59 -3.43
N CYS A 11 -8.46 1.31 -2.36
CA CYS A 11 -9.72 2.06 -2.19
C CYS A 11 -9.48 3.33 -1.35
N ARG A 12 -10.58 4.00 -1.00
CA ARG A 12 -10.63 5.19 -0.14
C ARG A 12 -10.75 4.72 1.31
N THR A 13 -10.22 5.51 2.25
CA THR A 13 -10.55 5.41 3.67
C THR A 13 -10.99 6.77 4.19
N ILE A 14 -11.73 6.79 5.30
CA ILE A 14 -12.15 8.05 5.95
C ILE A 14 -10.92 8.84 6.40
N ASP A 15 -9.96 8.18 7.07
CA ASP A 15 -8.74 8.83 7.56
C ASP A 15 -7.88 9.40 6.43
N GLN A 16 -7.82 8.71 5.30
CA GLN A 16 -7.14 9.22 4.10
C GLN A 16 -7.84 10.47 3.57
N GLY A 17 -9.18 10.50 3.54
CA GLY A 17 -9.95 11.69 3.18
C GLY A 17 -9.66 12.88 4.10
N VAL A 18 -9.70 12.67 5.42
CA VAL A 18 -9.39 13.72 6.41
C VAL A 18 -7.96 14.23 6.25
N ALA A 19 -6.99 13.33 6.06
CA ALA A 19 -5.59 13.71 5.89
C ALA A 19 -5.33 14.47 4.59
N LEU A 20 -6.07 14.18 3.52
CA LEU A 20 -6.01 14.93 2.27
C LEU A 20 -6.44 16.39 2.45
N GLU A 21 -7.52 16.64 3.20
CA GLU A 21 -8.01 18.00 3.51
C GLU A 21 -7.00 18.79 4.36
N GLY A 22 -6.28 18.10 5.26
CA GLY A 22 -5.19 18.70 6.02
C GLY A 22 -3.92 19.00 5.20
N GLY A 23 -3.79 18.41 4.01
CA GLY A 23 -2.72 18.65 3.05
C GLY A 23 -1.98 17.38 2.61
N LYS A 24 -1.74 17.27 1.29
CA LYS A 24 -1.15 16.07 0.65
C LYS A 24 0.31 15.81 0.98
N THR A 25 1.04 16.81 1.47
CA THR A 25 2.47 16.72 1.79
C THR A 25 2.74 16.51 3.29
N THR A 26 1.68 16.43 4.09
CA THR A 26 1.75 16.33 5.55
C THR A 26 2.16 14.94 6.01
N ARG A 27 2.64 14.83 7.26
CA ARG A 27 2.96 13.54 7.87
C ARG A 27 1.70 12.71 8.14
N GLU A 28 0.59 13.39 8.35
CA GLU A 28 -0.75 12.86 8.54
C GLU A 28 -1.19 12.10 7.28
N ASN A 29 -0.95 12.66 6.08
CA ASN A 29 -1.20 11.95 4.82
C ASN A 29 -0.33 10.69 4.67
N VAL A 30 0.93 10.73 5.08
CA VAL A 30 1.80 9.53 5.09
C VAL A 30 1.23 8.47 6.04
N ARG A 31 0.83 8.85 7.25
CA ARG A 31 0.27 7.90 8.24
C ARG A 31 -1.07 7.30 7.79
N ALA A 32 -1.88 8.06 7.06
CA ALA A 32 -3.20 7.62 6.63
C ALA A 32 -3.17 6.81 5.31
N ALA A 33 -2.24 7.13 4.39
CA ALA A 33 -2.23 6.56 3.03
C ALA A 33 -1.00 5.70 2.70
N ALA A 34 0.11 5.83 3.41
CA ALA A 34 1.30 5.00 3.23
C ALA A 34 1.26 3.75 4.13
N ILE A 35 0.12 3.05 4.12
CA ILE A 35 -0.11 1.86 4.95
C ILE A 35 -0.54 0.67 4.09
N CYS A 36 -0.21 -0.54 4.52
CA CYS A 36 -0.76 -1.79 4.00
C CYS A 36 -1.51 -2.49 5.14
N ALA A 37 -2.82 -2.61 5.01
CA ALA A 37 -3.67 -3.34 5.96
C ALA A 37 -3.78 -4.81 5.56
N PHE A 38 -3.70 -5.68 6.56
CA PHE A 38 -3.76 -7.13 6.41
C PHE A 38 -4.94 -7.71 7.19
N ASP A 39 -5.42 -8.86 6.76
CA ASP A 39 -6.23 -9.73 7.60
C ASP A 39 -5.46 -10.11 8.88
N LYS A 40 -6.19 -10.31 9.99
CA LYS A 40 -5.60 -10.64 11.30
C LYS A 40 -4.75 -11.90 11.27
N ASP A 41 -5.17 -12.94 10.55
CA ASP A 41 -4.44 -14.21 10.51
C ASP A 41 -3.24 -14.15 9.56
N ASP A 42 -3.30 -13.33 8.51
CA ASP A 42 -2.16 -13.08 7.65
C ASP A 42 -1.11 -12.21 8.34
N PHE A 43 -1.54 -11.21 9.10
CA PHE A 43 -0.62 -10.38 9.88
C PHE A 43 0.14 -11.20 10.94
N LYS A 44 -0.53 -12.17 11.58
CA LYS A 44 0.14 -13.13 12.49
C LYS A 44 1.22 -13.94 11.76
N LYS A 45 0.97 -14.38 10.52
CA LYS A 45 1.96 -15.12 9.71
C LYS A 45 3.12 -14.25 9.27
N LEU A 46 2.88 -12.96 9.03
CA LEU A 46 3.91 -11.98 8.69
C LEU A 46 4.90 -11.77 9.86
N ASP A 47 4.44 -12.01 11.10
CA ASP A 47 5.24 -12.03 12.32
C ASP A 47 6.04 -10.73 12.54
N CYS A 48 5.33 -9.60 12.48
CA CYS A 48 5.89 -8.28 12.74
C CYS A 48 4.95 -7.44 13.62
N LEU A 49 5.47 -6.32 14.15
CA LEU A 49 4.66 -5.37 14.92
C LEU A 49 3.88 -4.44 14.00
N VAL A 50 2.73 -3.95 14.46
CA VAL A 50 2.00 -2.87 13.76
C VAL A 50 2.91 -1.66 13.60
N GLY A 51 2.90 -1.06 12.42
CA GLY A 51 3.81 0.02 12.04
C GLY A 51 5.20 -0.45 11.58
N THR A 52 5.46 -1.76 11.49
CA THR A 52 6.70 -2.24 10.84
C THR A 52 6.65 -1.89 9.34
N PRO A 53 7.70 -1.29 8.76
CA PRO A 53 7.75 -1.08 7.32
C PRO A 53 7.74 -2.42 6.57
N VAL A 54 6.94 -2.49 5.52
CA VAL A 54 6.85 -3.62 4.61
C VAL A 54 7.09 -3.15 3.17
N LYS A 55 7.76 -3.99 2.39
CA LYS A 55 7.93 -3.83 0.95
C LYS A 55 6.85 -4.65 0.25
N VAL A 56 5.97 -3.97 -0.48
CA VAL A 56 4.94 -4.59 -1.31
C VAL A 56 5.42 -4.57 -2.75
N VAL A 57 5.37 -5.71 -3.42
CA VAL A 57 5.83 -5.89 -4.80
C VAL A 57 4.71 -6.50 -5.63
N THR A 58 4.50 -5.96 -6.82
CA THR A 58 3.66 -6.53 -7.88
C THR A 58 4.48 -6.61 -9.17
N ASP A 59 3.91 -7.16 -10.24
CA ASP A 59 4.56 -7.18 -11.56
C ASP A 59 4.82 -5.77 -12.13
N TYR A 60 4.25 -4.72 -11.54
CA TYR A 60 4.26 -3.35 -12.05
C TYR A 60 5.18 -2.41 -11.26
N GLY A 61 5.65 -2.83 -10.09
CA GLY A 61 6.58 -2.05 -9.28
C GLY A 61 6.62 -2.49 -7.82
N GLU A 62 7.23 -1.64 -7.00
CA GLU A 62 7.38 -1.88 -5.57
C GLU A 62 7.18 -0.61 -4.74
N VAL A 63 6.75 -0.77 -3.49
CA VAL A 63 6.59 0.34 -2.55
C VAL A 63 6.86 -0.08 -1.12
N LEU A 64 7.43 0.85 -0.34
CA LEU A 64 7.55 0.74 1.11
C LEU A 64 6.38 1.46 1.78
N VAL A 65 5.67 0.75 2.66
CA VAL A 65 4.51 1.26 3.43
C VAL A 65 4.49 0.65 4.83
N TYR A 66 3.77 1.27 5.77
CA TYR A 66 3.65 0.76 7.14
C TYR A 66 2.62 -0.37 7.19
N SER A 67 2.96 -1.49 7.84
CA SER A 67 2.02 -2.60 8.02
C SER A 67 0.99 -2.28 9.11
N THR A 68 -0.29 -2.58 8.90
CA THR A 68 -1.33 -2.49 9.92
C THR A 68 -2.31 -3.66 9.85
N ILE A 69 -3.14 -3.83 10.88
CA ILE A 69 -4.17 -4.86 10.93
C ILE A 69 -5.49 -4.21 10.55
N SER A 70 -6.23 -4.84 9.64
CA SER A 70 -7.57 -4.41 9.27
C SER A 70 -8.59 -4.76 10.37
N GLU A 71 -9.50 -3.84 10.66
CA GLU A 71 -10.63 -4.07 11.56
C GLU A 71 -11.84 -4.68 10.83
N GLU A 72 -11.83 -4.66 9.50
CA GLU A 72 -12.88 -5.21 8.66
C GLU A 72 -12.95 -6.75 8.79
N GLY A 73 -14.12 -7.32 8.48
CA GLY A 73 -14.38 -8.76 8.58
C GLY A 73 -13.35 -9.63 7.83
N PRO A 74 -13.22 -10.93 8.13
CA PRO A 74 -12.08 -11.75 7.66
C PRO A 74 -11.93 -11.77 6.14
N HIS A 75 -10.70 -11.57 5.67
CA HIS A 75 -10.32 -11.47 4.26
C HIS A 75 -8.91 -12.06 4.02
N PRO A 76 -8.69 -13.34 4.37
CA PRO A 76 -7.39 -13.97 4.20
C PRO A 76 -6.95 -13.97 2.73
N GLY A 77 -5.68 -13.69 2.51
CA GLY A 77 -5.06 -13.54 1.20
C GLY A 77 -5.23 -12.17 0.58
N ILE A 78 -5.96 -11.23 1.20
CA ILE A 78 -6.21 -9.90 0.64
C ILE A 78 -5.46 -8.85 1.47
N ILE A 79 -4.74 -7.97 0.78
CA ILE A 79 -4.08 -6.81 1.37
C ILE A 79 -4.62 -5.52 0.76
N PHE A 80 -4.62 -4.48 1.57
CA PHE A 80 -5.24 -3.22 1.22
C PHE A 80 -4.27 -2.05 1.39
N ILE A 81 -4.11 -1.23 0.35
CA ILE A 81 -3.38 0.04 0.43
C ILE A 81 -4.35 1.18 0.04
N PRO A 82 -4.52 2.21 0.89
CA PRO A 82 -5.31 3.37 0.51
C PRO A 82 -4.79 4.02 -0.77
N MET A 83 -5.69 4.52 -1.60
CA MET A 83 -5.30 5.19 -2.84
C MET A 83 -4.39 6.39 -2.56
N GLY A 84 -3.41 6.59 -3.43
CA GLY A 84 -2.43 7.65 -3.28
C GLY A 84 -1.13 7.33 -4.04
N PRO A 85 -0.11 8.18 -3.90
CA PRO A 85 1.16 8.00 -4.60
C PRO A 85 1.86 6.69 -4.23
N TRP A 86 1.66 6.17 -3.02
CA TRP A 86 2.19 4.87 -2.57
C TRP A 86 1.52 3.69 -3.29
N ALA A 87 0.18 3.63 -3.30
CA ALA A 87 -0.55 2.59 -4.03
C ALA A 87 -0.21 2.60 -5.52
N ASN A 88 -0.09 3.78 -6.13
CA ASN A 88 0.17 3.93 -7.56
C ASN A 88 1.54 3.38 -8.01
N GLN A 89 2.48 3.15 -7.09
CA GLN A 89 3.77 2.52 -7.43
C GLN A 89 3.64 1.03 -7.83
N VAL A 90 2.55 0.38 -7.44
CA VAL A 90 2.36 -1.06 -7.57
C VAL A 90 1.08 -1.43 -8.36
N VAL A 91 0.38 -0.43 -8.89
CA VAL A 91 -0.86 -0.59 -9.66
C VAL A 91 -0.54 -0.94 -11.11
N ASN A 92 -1.33 -1.85 -11.70
CA ASN A 92 -1.28 -2.13 -13.13
C ASN A 92 -1.78 -0.92 -13.95
N PRO A 93 -0.93 -0.28 -14.77
CA PRO A 93 -1.32 0.87 -15.57
C PRO A 93 -2.18 0.50 -16.78
N ASP A 94 -2.24 -0.79 -17.17
CA ASP A 94 -3.05 -1.24 -18.30
C ASP A 94 -4.54 -0.99 -18.02
N SER A 95 -5.15 -0.24 -18.93
CA SER A 95 -6.56 0.13 -18.90
C SER A 95 -7.46 -0.84 -19.64
N GLN A 96 -6.89 -1.84 -20.32
CA GLN A 96 -7.62 -2.85 -21.09
C GLN A 96 -8.56 -2.19 -22.12
N SER A 97 -8.09 -1.10 -22.75
CA SER A 97 -8.85 -0.26 -23.69
C SER A 97 -10.13 0.39 -23.12
N CYS A 98 -10.29 0.43 -21.79
CA CYS A 98 -11.45 1.03 -21.12
C CYS A 98 -11.16 2.43 -20.53
N GLY A 99 -9.92 2.92 -20.62
CA GLY A 99 -9.51 4.23 -20.10
C GLY A 99 -9.34 4.30 -18.57
N THR A 100 -9.58 3.20 -17.83
CA THR A 100 -9.39 3.12 -16.38
C THR A 100 -8.35 2.03 -16.03
N PRO A 101 -7.26 2.36 -15.32
CA PRO A 101 -6.28 1.36 -14.86
C PRO A 101 -6.87 0.30 -13.91
N THR A 102 -6.15 -0.81 -13.76
CA THR A 102 -6.58 -1.91 -12.88
C THR A 102 -6.11 -1.67 -11.44
N TYR A 103 -6.97 -1.02 -10.64
CA TYR A 103 -6.65 -0.62 -9.26
C TYR A 103 -6.85 -1.72 -8.19
N LYS A 104 -7.46 -2.85 -8.53
CA LYS A 104 -7.86 -3.90 -7.58
C LYS A 104 -7.67 -5.29 -8.19
N GLY A 105 -7.33 -6.26 -7.35
CA GLY A 105 -7.25 -7.67 -7.76
C GLY A 105 -5.88 -8.11 -8.29
N MET A 106 -4.82 -7.35 -8.00
CA MET A 106 -3.48 -7.65 -8.49
C MET A 106 -2.78 -8.64 -7.56
N LYS A 107 -2.00 -9.57 -8.12
CA LYS A 107 -1.14 -10.43 -7.30
C LYS A 107 0.00 -9.61 -6.69
N ALA A 108 0.28 -9.84 -5.42
CA ALA A 108 1.33 -9.16 -4.70
C ALA A 108 2.11 -10.13 -3.79
N SER A 109 3.35 -9.74 -3.49
CA SER A 109 4.14 -10.28 -2.40
C SER A 109 4.52 -9.17 -1.42
N VAL A 110 4.69 -9.53 -0.16
CA VAL A 110 5.02 -8.61 0.93
C VAL A 110 6.22 -9.15 1.68
N GLU A 111 7.17 -8.28 2.00
CA GLU A 111 8.32 -8.58 2.85
C GLU A 111 8.42 -7.56 3.99
N ALA A 112 8.54 -8.03 5.23
CA ALA A 112 8.82 -7.17 6.38
C ALA A 112 10.27 -6.66 6.33
N VAL A 113 10.43 -5.34 6.41
CA VAL A 113 11.73 -4.64 6.28
C VAL A 113 11.89 -3.60 7.41
N PRO A 114 12.12 -4.04 8.67
CA PRO A 114 12.02 -3.19 9.87
C PRO A 114 12.86 -1.92 9.87
N ASN A 115 14.00 -1.93 9.17
CA ASN A 115 14.95 -0.81 9.11
C ASN A 115 14.73 0.12 7.90
N ALA A 116 13.70 -0.15 7.07
CA ALA A 116 13.44 0.64 5.88
C ALA A 116 12.75 1.97 6.22
N ARG A 117 13.04 3.00 5.42
CA ARG A 117 12.43 4.31 5.55
C ARG A 117 11.33 4.48 4.50
N ILE A 118 10.12 4.80 4.96
CA ILE A 118 9.01 5.14 4.07
C ILE A 118 9.13 6.59 3.62
N LEU A 119 9.07 6.79 2.31
CA LEU A 119 9.17 8.11 1.70
C LEU A 119 7.85 8.89 1.87
N GLY A 120 7.97 10.20 2.10
CA GLY A 120 6.83 11.11 1.99
C GLY A 120 6.40 11.28 0.53
N ALA A 121 5.17 11.78 0.31
CA ALA A 121 4.57 11.85 -1.03
C ALA A 121 5.46 12.53 -2.08
N VAL A 122 6.02 13.71 -1.77
CA VAL A 122 6.88 14.46 -2.71
C VAL A 122 8.18 13.69 -3.02
N ALA A 123 8.83 13.15 -1.99
CA ALA A 123 10.07 12.41 -2.17
C ALA A 123 9.84 11.14 -3.01
N LEU A 124 8.71 10.45 -2.79
CA LEU A 124 8.31 9.29 -3.58
C LEU A 124 8.00 9.66 -5.03
N ILE A 125 7.25 10.73 -5.28
CA ILE A 125 6.93 11.15 -6.64
C ILE A 125 8.21 11.54 -7.40
N ASN A 126 9.16 12.20 -6.73
CA ASN A 126 10.44 12.55 -7.33
C ASN A 126 11.33 11.35 -7.69
N THR A 127 11.01 10.12 -7.25
CA THR A 127 11.70 8.91 -7.74
C THR A 127 11.20 8.47 -9.11
N LEU A 128 10.00 8.90 -9.50
CA LEU A 128 9.46 8.68 -10.84
C LEU A 128 10.18 9.62 -11.79
N LYS A 129 10.91 9.07 -12.76
CA LYS A 129 11.58 9.86 -13.78
C LYS A 129 10.53 10.35 -14.78
N GLU A 130 10.40 11.66 -14.93
CA GLU A 130 9.92 12.22 -16.18
C GLU A 130 11.00 11.92 -17.24
N VAL A 131 10.62 11.19 -18.29
CA VAL A 131 11.49 10.91 -19.44
C VAL A 131 11.25 12.00 -20.48
#